data_AF-A0AAU5PXN1-F1
#
_entry.id   AF-A0AAU5PXN1-F1
#
_cell.length_a   1.000
_cell.length_b   1.000
_cell.length_c   1.000
_cell.angle_alpha   90.00
_cell.angle_beta   90.00
_cell.angle_gamma   90.00
#
_symmetry.space_group_name_H-M   'P 1'
#
loop_
_entity.id
_entity.type
_entity.pdbx_description
1 polymer ?
#
loop_
_entity_poly.entity_id
_entity_poly.type
_entity_poly.pdbx_seq_one_letter_code
_entity_poly.pdbx_strand_id
1 'polypeptide(L)'
;METLAIALLALFAAGWSVLAGADIGTGMLTPWLGRNDRERQLVLASIAPFFLGNEVWLVATVGVLVGCFPALEGELLSGQFPVLVALLTGWIVRDAGLWSRGRGPGPRWRTACDAAVTCGSWTVALSWGWLLAALLTGRPYTPATGATAFLTSLAAAALFAAHGLGFAALRLTGLPYERARRLVGHAGRPWQSFALTAVLMGGLPLWAGTALPLAERAASPATLGLLVPALLVVTPLLVAVQAWIWHTFRHRVTGPSYL
;
A
#
# COMPACT_ATOMS: atom_id res chain seq x y z
N MET A 1 2.11 28.35 1.43
CA MET A 1 1.79 27.24 2.36
C MET A 1 0.99 26.14 1.68
N GLU A 2 -0.03 26.49 0.87
CA GLU A 2 -0.83 25.52 0.09
C GLU A 2 0.02 24.60 -0.79
N THR A 3 0.92 25.14 -1.62
CA THR A 3 1.80 24.34 -2.49
C THR A 3 2.65 23.34 -1.69
N LEU A 4 3.12 23.72 -0.50
CA LEU A 4 3.87 22.82 0.37
C LEU A 4 2.97 21.72 0.95
N ALA A 5 1.74 22.05 1.35
CA ALA A 5 0.77 21.05 1.80
C ALA A 5 0.42 20.05 0.69
N ILE A 6 0.25 20.52 -0.55
CA ILE A 6 0.03 19.68 -1.73
C ILE A 6 1.23 18.77 -1.96
N ALA A 7 2.45 19.31 -1.90
CA ALA A 7 3.67 18.53 -2.06
C ALA A 7 3.84 17.48 -0.96
N LEU A 8 3.47 17.79 0.28
CA LEU A 8 3.49 16.85 1.41
C LEU A 8 2.45 15.75 1.25
N LEU A 9 1.21 16.08 0.85
CA LEU A 9 0.18 15.10 0.56
C LEU A 9 0.63 14.14 -0.55
N ALA A 10 1.17 14.70 -1.64
CA ALA A 10 1.75 13.96 -2.75
C ALA A 10 2.89 13.03 -2.30
N LEU A 11 3.82 13.54 -1.48
CA LEU A 11 4.93 12.76 -0.94
C LEU A 11 4.46 11.59 -0.09
N PHE A 12 3.54 11.84 0.86
CA PHE A 12 3.06 10.78 1.75
C PHE A 12 2.23 9.74 1.00
N ALA A 13 1.36 10.17 0.09
CA ALA A 13 0.53 9.26 -0.70
C ALA A 13 1.38 8.41 -1.65
N ALA A 14 2.36 9.00 -2.33
CA ALA A 14 3.28 8.28 -3.20
C ALA A 14 4.17 7.32 -2.40
N GLY A 15 4.72 7.77 -1.27
CA GLY A 15 5.52 6.94 -0.38
C GLY A 15 4.73 5.75 0.16
N TRP A 16 3.51 5.97 0.65
CA TRP A 16 2.61 4.89 1.06
C TRP A 16 2.35 3.91 -0.08
N SER A 17 1.98 4.41 -1.27
CA SER A 17 1.62 3.55 -2.40
C SER A 17 2.77 2.64 -2.84
N VAL A 18 4.01 3.15 -2.83
CA VAL A 18 5.21 2.33 -3.09
C VAL A 18 5.45 1.35 -1.95
N LEU A 19 5.54 1.84 -0.72
CA LEU A 19 5.97 1.04 0.42
C LEU A 19 4.94 -0.03 0.78
N ALA A 20 3.71 0.37 1.09
CA ALA A 20 2.63 -0.55 1.43
C ALA A 20 2.18 -1.37 0.22
N GLY A 21 2.32 -0.84 -1.01
CA GLY A 21 2.00 -1.58 -2.22
C GLY A 21 2.80 -2.86 -2.37
N ALA A 22 4.05 -2.88 -1.90
CA ALA A 22 4.88 -4.07 -1.88
C ALA A 22 4.32 -5.14 -0.93
N ASP A 23 3.91 -4.74 0.27
CA ASP A 23 3.40 -5.67 1.29
C ASP A 23 2.00 -6.19 0.96
N ILE A 24 1.13 -5.30 0.45
CA ILE A 24 -0.22 -5.66 -0.02
C ILE A 24 -0.08 -6.62 -1.20
N GLY A 25 0.74 -6.28 -2.20
CA GLY A 25 0.99 -7.14 -3.35
C GLY A 25 1.55 -8.52 -2.99
N THR A 26 2.49 -8.56 -2.06
CA THR A 26 3.04 -9.84 -1.55
C THR A 26 1.97 -10.63 -0.81
N GLY A 27 1.15 -9.95 0.02
CA GLY A 27 0.02 -10.54 0.74
C GLY A 27 -1.02 -11.18 -0.19
N MET A 28 -1.41 -10.49 -1.27
CA MET A 28 -2.32 -11.00 -2.32
C MET A 28 -1.84 -12.31 -2.93
N LEU A 29 -0.52 -12.50 -3.01
CA LEU A 29 0.12 -13.60 -3.72
C LEU A 29 0.64 -14.69 -2.79
N THR A 30 0.36 -14.61 -1.49
CA THR A 30 0.77 -15.60 -0.49
C THR A 30 0.44 -17.05 -0.91
N PRO A 31 -0.76 -17.39 -1.42
CA PRO A 31 -1.07 -18.77 -1.82
C PRO A 31 -0.30 -19.25 -3.04
N TRP A 32 0.15 -18.33 -3.88
CA TRP A 32 0.93 -18.65 -5.07
C TRP A 32 2.43 -18.77 -4.74
N LEU A 33 2.95 -17.81 -3.96
CA LEU A 33 4.33 -17.74 -3.51
C LEU A 33 4.68 -18.88 -2.54
N GLY A 34 3.75 -19.26 -1.65
CA GLY A 34 3.93 -20.33 -0.67
C GLY A 34 2.86 -21.43 -0.78
N ARG A 35 3.31 -22.66 -1.04
CA ARG A 35 2.48 -23.86 -1.25
C ARG A 35 2.38 -24.75 -0.02
N ASN A 36 3.26 -24.55 0.96
CA ASN A 36 3.20 -25.18 2.26
C ASN A 36 3.37 -24.14 3.38
N ASP A 37 3.14 -24.57 4.62
CA ASP A 37 3.14 -23.69 5.80
C ASP A 37 4.47 -22.95 6.00
N ARG A 38 5.60 -23.64 5.79
CA ARG A 38 6.95 -23.06 5.91
C ARG A 38 7.21 -22.00 4.85
N GLU A 39 6.81 -22.28 3.60
CA GLU A 39 6.95 -21.32 2.51
C GLU A 39 6.05 -20.09 2.72
N ARG A 40 4.82 -20.26 3.19
CA ARG A 40 3.93 -19.13 3.50
C ARG A 40 4.45 -18.31 4.66
N GLN A 41 4.98 -18.95 5.70
CA GLN A 41 5.67 -18.24 6.79
C GLN A 41 6.85 -17.43 6.26
N LEU A 42 7.66 -17.98 5.35
CA LEU A 42 8.77 -17.26 4.73
C LEU A 42 8.30 -16.03 3.93
N VAL A 43 7.18 -16.16 3.20
CA VAL A 43 6.55 -15.06 2.46
C VAL A 43 6.14 -13.94 3.41
N LEU A 44 5.42 -14.25 4.48
CA LEU A 44 4.95 -13.23 5.43
C LEU A 44 6.10 -12.61 6.24
N ALA A 45 7.12 -13.41 6.60
CA ALA A 45 8.33 -12.90 7.24
C ALA A 45 9.10 -11.88 6.37
N SER A 46 8.95 -11.94 5.04
CA SER A 46 9.62 -10.97 4.14
C SER A 46 9.07 -9.54 4.24
N ILE A 47 7.79 -9.39 4.59
CA ILE A 47 7.11 -8.09 4.70
C ILE A 47 6.97 -7.62 6.15
N ALA A 48 7.02 -8.54 7.11
CA ALA A 48 6.76 -8.26 8.53
C ALA A 48 7.53 -7.08 9.14
N PRO A 49 8.85 -6.89 8.88
CA PRO A 49 9.57 -5.75 9.47
C PRO A 49 9.20 -4.38 8.90
N PHE A 50 8.52 -4.35 7.76
CA PHE A 50 8.21 -3.14 7.00
C PHE A 50 6.77 -2.69 7.19
N PHE A 51 5.89 -3.67 7.30
CA PHE A 51 4.45 -3.50 7.31
C PHE A 51 3.96 -2.32 8.17
N LEU A 52 4.26 -2.31 9.47
CA LEU A 52 3.79 -1.25 10.37
C LEU A 52 4.39 0.12 10.00
N GLY A 53 5.67 0.16 9.61
CA GLY A 53 6.31 1.40 9.17
C GLY A 53 5.67 1.96 7.90
N ASN A 54 5.29 1.08 6.98
CA ASN A 54 4.63 1.44 5.73
C ASN A 54 3.23 2.01 5.96
N GLU A 55 2.50 1.55 6.99
CA GLU A 55 1.19 2.10 7.37
C GLU A 55 1.25 3.52 7.90
N VAL A 56 2.34 3.90 8.57
CA VAL A 56 2.52 5.28 9.08
C VAL A 56 2.44 6.29 7.94
N TRP A 57 2.87 5.93 6.72
CA TRP A 57 2.73 6.78 5.54
C TRP A 57 1.26 6.99 5.14
N LEU A 58 0.39 5.99 5.30
CA LEU A 58 -1.05 6.16 5.08
C LEU A 58 -1.66 7.07 6.13
N VAL A 59 -1.30 6.85 7.40
CA VAL A 59 -1.78 7.67 8.52
C VAL A 59 -1.35 9.13 8.32
N ALA A 60 -0.11 9.36 7.88
CA ALA A 60 0.37 10.70 7.51
C ALA A 60 -0.43 11.28 6.34
N THR A 61 -0.69 10.49 5.29
CA THR A 61 -1.50 10.91 4.13
C THR A 61 -2.90 11.34 4.56
N VAL A 62 -3.59 10.52 5.36
CA VAL A 62 -4.92 10.83 5.89
C VAL A 62 -4.88 12.03 6.84
N GLY A 63 -3.87 12.12 7.70
CA GLY A 63 -3.70 13.27 8.60
C GLY A 63 -3.48 14.58 7.85
N VAL A 64 -2.71 14.57 6.76
CA VAL A 64 -2.57 15.72 5.86
C VAL A 64 -3.88 16.01 5.14
N LEU A 65 -4.61 15.00 4.67
CA LEU A 65 -5.90 15.18 4.00
C LEU A 65 -6.91 15.85 4.95
N VAL A 66 -7.08 15.33 6.15
CA VAL A 66 -8.00 15.87 7.18
C VAL A 66 -7.56 17.28 7.61
N GLY A 67 -6.27 17.47 7.90
CA GLY A 67 -5.78 18.72 8.48
C GLY A 67 -5.61 19.85 7.46
N CYS A 68 -5.03 19.54 6.29
CA CYS A 68 -4.70 20.53 5.27
C CYS A 68 -5.75 20.63 4.16
N PHE A 69 -6.63 19.65 3.99
CA PHE A 69 -7.65 19.63 2.92
C PHE A 69 -9.03 19.14 3.43
N PRO A 70 -9.59 19.72 4.52
CA PRO A 70 -10.79 19.20 5.17
C PRO A 70 -12.03 19.16 4.26
N ALA A 71 -12.16 20.12 3.34
CA ALA A 71 -13.27 20.13 2.38
C ALA A 71 -13.17 18.97 1.37
N LEU A 72 -11.96 18.65 0.92
CA LEU A 72 -11.73 17.50 0.04
C LEU A 72 -11.96 16.18 0.79
N GLU A 73 -11.48 16.11 2.03
CA GLU A 73 -11.69 14.96 2.91
C GLU A 73 -13.17 14.64 3.07
N GLY A 74 -14.00 15.63 3.42
CA GLY A 74 -15.42 15.43 3.64
C GLY A 74 -16.16 14.95 2.39
N GLU A 75 -15.80 15.46 1.22
CA GLU A 75 -16.39 15.02 -0.05
C GLU A 75 -15.95 13.61 -0.46
N LEU A 76 -14.68 13.25 -0.24
CA LEU A 76 -14.20 11.89 -0.49
C LEU A 76 -14.83 10.89 0.47
N LEU A 77 -14.89 11.19 1.77
CA LEU A 77 -15.49 10.30 2.77
C LEU A 77 -16.98 10.07 2.50
N SER A 78 -17.74 11.14 2.27
CA SER A 78 -19.18 11.04 2.02
C SER A 78 -19.48 10.41 0.65
N GLY A 79 -18.74 10.82 -0.38
CA GLY A 79 -18.95 10.36 -1.75
C GLY A 79 -18.48 8.93 -2.01
N GLN A 80 -17.37 8.50 -1.40
CA GLN A 80 -16.77 7.17 -1.60
C GLN A 80 -16.97 6.24 -0.40
N PHE A 81 -17.89 6.57 0.52
CA PHE A 81 -18.13 5.80 1.74
C PHE A 81 -18.12 4.28 1.57
N PRO A 82 -18.88 3.65 0.64
CA PRO A 82 -18.86 2.19 0.49
C PRO A 82 -17.50 1.63 0.07
N VAL A 83 -16.76 2.35 -0.79
CA VAL A 83 -15.43 1.93 -1.27
C VAL A 83 -14.42 2.05 -0.14
N LEU A 84 -14.49 3.12 0.65
CA LEU A 84 -13.62 3.36 1.80
C LEU A 84 -13.89 2.36 2.92
N VAL A 85 -15.15 2.02 3.20
CA VAL A 85 -15.50 0.97 4.16
C VAL A 85 -14.94 -0.39 3.72
N ALA A 86 -15.05 -0.73 2.43
CA ALA A 86 -14.45 -1.96 1.91
C ALA A 86 -12.92 -1.93 2.05
N LEU A 87 -12.28 -0.81 1.72
CA LEU A 87 -10.84 -0.62 1.88
C LEU A 87 -10.39 -0.82 3.33
N LEU A 88 -11.04 -0.14 4.28
CA LEU A 88 -10.76 -0.26 5.71
C LEU A 88 -11.01 -1.68 6.23
N THR A 89 -12.08 -2.33 5.78
CA THR A 89 -12.38 -3.72 6.15
C THR A 89 -11.27 -4.66 5.67
N GLY A 90 -10.85 -4.52 4.42
CA GLY A 90 -9.74 -5.30 3.87
C GLY A 90 -8.43 -5.08 4.63
N TRP A 91 -8.16 -3.82 4.99
CA TRP A 91 -7.00 -3.45 5.79
C TRP A 91 -7.01 -4.11 7.17
N ILE A 92 -8.10 -3.96 7.92
CA ILE A 92 -8.28 -4.57 9.26
C ILE A 92 -8.14 -6.10 9.20
N VAL A 93 -8.81 -6.75 8.25
CA VAL A 93 -8.78 -8.23 8.11
C VAL A 93 -7.37 -8.72 7.78
N ARG A 94 -6.67 -8.02 6.88
CA ARG A 94 -5.30 -8.35 6.50
C ARG A 94 -4.38 -8.32 7.71
N ASP A 95 -4.41 -7.23 8.47
CA ASP A 95 -3.49 -7.03 9.58
C ASP A 95 -3.80 -7.95 10.75
N ALA A 96 -5.09 -8.17 11.02
CA ALA A 96 -5.54 -9.20 11.96
C ALA A 96 -4.95 -10.57 11.57
N GLY A 97 -4.98 -10.93 10.27
CA GLY A 97 -4.36 -12.15 9.76
C GLY A 97 -2.86 -12.21 10.03
N LEU A 98 -2.11 -11.15 9.71
CA LEU A 98 -0.65 -11.06 9.90
C LEU A 98 -0.25 -11.23 11.37
N TRP A 99 -0.87 -10.46 12.27
CA TRP A 99 -0.55 -10.49 13.70
C TRP A 99 -0.99 -11.79 14.37
N SER A 100 -2.11 -12.35 13.94
CA SER A 100 -2.70 -13.53 14.59
C SER A 100 -2.00 -14.83 14.23
N ARG A 101 -1.42 -14.92 13.02
CA ARG A 101 -0.97 -16.20 12.44
C ARG A 101 -0.08 -17.05 13.36
N GLY A 102 0.93 -16.44 13.97
CA GLY A 102 1.87 -17.14 14.87
C GLY A 102 1.38 -17.34 16.31
N ARG A 103 0.26 -16.71 16.68
CA ARG A 103 -0.25 -16.67 18.06
C ARG A 103 -1.35 -17.69 18.35
N GLY A 104 -1.99 -18.23 17.32
CA GLY A 104 -3.12 -19.15 17.49
C GLY A 104 -2.79 -20.62 17.17
N PRO A 105 -3.68 -21.55 17.58
CA PRO A 105 -3.37 -22.97 17.60
C PRO A 105 -3.62 -23.66 16.25
N GLY A 106 -2.63 -24.42 15.80
CA GLY A 106 -2.79 -25.46 14.79
C GLY A 106 -2.93 -25.00 13.33
N PRO A 107 -3.04 -25.95 12.39
CA PRO A 107 -2.99 -25.66 10.94
C PRO A 107 -4.21 -24.93 10.39
N ARG A 108 -5.40 -25.16 10.97
CA ARG A 108 -6.65 -24.48 10.57
C ARG A 108 -6.56 -22.97 10.84
N TRP A 109 -6.01 -22.59 11.99
CA TRP A 109 -5.77 -21.19 12.34
C TRP A 109 -4.85 -20.50 11.35
N ARG A 110 -3.69 -21.11 11.08
CA ARG A 110 -2.72 -20.56 10.11
C ARG A 110 -3.33 -20.42 8.72
N THR A 111 -4.14 -21.37 8.28
CA THR A 111 -4.86 -21.31 7.00
C THR A 111 -5.88 -20.17 6.97
N ALA A 112 -6.65 -19.98 8.05
CA ALA A 112 -7.58 -18.87 8.16
C ALA A 112 -6.87 -17.51 8.15
N CYS A 113 -5.73 -17.39 8.85
CA CYS A 113 -4.90 -16.19 8.82
C CYS A 113 -4.30 -15.95 7.42
N ASP A 114 -3.76 -16.97 6.75
CA ASP A 114 -3.27 -16.87 5.37
C ASP A 114 -4.37 -16.37 4.41
N ALA A 115 -5.59 -16.87 4.59
CA ALA A 115 -6.76 -16.42 3.82
C ALA A 115 -7.14 -14.97 4.15
N ALA A 116 -7.13 -14.58 5.42
CA ALA A 116 -7.39 -13.20 5.85
C ALA A 116 -6.37 -12.22 5.25
N VAL A 117 -5.08 -12.55 5.28
CA VAL A 117 -4.02 -11.75 4.64
C VAL A 117 -4.27 -11.64 3.15
N THR A 118 -4.56 -12.76 2.48
CA THR A 118 -4.76 -12.80 1.03
C THR A 118 -5.99 -11.98 0.63
N CYS A 119 -7.16 -12.31 1.16
CA CYS A 119 -8.42 -11.66 0.82
C CYS A 119 -8.42 -10.19 1.22
N GLY A 120 -7.93 -9.85 2.41
CA GLY A 120 -7.82 -8.46 2.86
C GLY A 120 -6.90 -7.63 1.95
N SER A 121 -5.77 -8.19 1.53
CA SER A 121 -4.88 -7.50 0.57
C SER A 121 -5.53 -7.31 -0.81
N TRP A 122 -6.29 -8.30 -1.30
CA TRP A 122 -7.06 -8.17 -2.54
C TRP A 122 -8.14 -7.09 -2.43
N THR A 123 -8.89 -7.07 -1.32
CA THR A 123 -9.91 -6.05 -1.06
C THR A 123 -9.30 -4.65 -1.07
N VAL A 124 -8.17 -4.43 -0.39
CA VAL A 124 -7.48 -3.13 -0.39
C VAL A 124 -7.07 -2.72 -1.81
N ALA A 125 -6.40 -3.61 -2.55
CA ALA A 125 -5.91 -3.30 -3.89
C ALA A 125 -7.05 -2.98 -4.89
N LEU A 126 -8.14 -3.74 -4.82
CA LEU A 126 -9.33 -3.51 -5.65
C LEU A 126 -10.03 -2.20 -5.28
N SER A 127 -10.19 -1.91 -3.98
CA SER A 127 -10.80 -0.64 -3.54
C SER A 127 -10.03 0.58 -4.03
N TRP A 128 -8.69 0.53 -4.02
CA TRP A 128 -7.87 1.62 -4.58
C TRP A 128 -8.10 1.82 -6.08
N GLY A 129 -8.19 0.74 -6.86
CA GLY A 129 -8.53 0.87 -8.27
C GLY A 129 -9.95 1.37 -8.51
N TRP A 130 -10.88 1.10 -7.60
CA TRP A 130 -12.23 1.67 -7.65
C TRP A 130 -12.22 3.19 -7.39
N LEU A 131 -11.42 3.66 -6.44
CA LEU A 131 -11.21 5.10 -6.22
C LEU A 131 -10.59 5.77 -7.46
N LEU A 132 -9.61 5.12 -8.10
CA LEU A 132 -9.01 5.62 -9.35
C LEU A 132 -10.01 5.64 -10.52
N ALA A 133 -10.95 4.70 -10.57
CA ALA A 133 -12.00 4.69 -11.60
C ALA A 133 -12.93 5.91 -11.49
N ALA A 134 -13.23 6.36 -10.27
CA ALA A 134 -14.02 7.56 -10.04
C ALA A 134 -13.32 8.81 -10.63
N LEU A 135 -11.99 8.89 -10.50
CA LEU A 135 -11.20 9.95 -11.14
C LEU A 135 -11.22 9.85 -12.67
N LEU A 136 -11.08 8.64 -13.24
CA LEU A 136 -11.12 8.42 -14.69
C LEU A 136 -12.47 8.75 -15.33
N THR A 137 -13.56 8.65 -14.56
CA THR A 137 -14.91 9.02 -15.00
C THR A 137 -15.25 10.50 -14.76
N GLY A 138 -14.32 11.30 -14.22
CA GLY A 138 -14.53 12.71 -13.90
C GLY A 138 -15.47 12.94 -12.72
N ARG A 139 -15.76 11.90 -11.92
CA ARG A 139 -16.70 11.94 -10.79
C ARG A 139 -16.00 11.44 -9.52
N PRO A 140 -14.97 12.15 -9.02
CA PRO A 140 -14.14 11.68 -7.90
C PRO A 140 -14.91 11.41 -6.60
N TYR A 141 -16.07 12.03 -6.43
CA TYR A 141 -16.91 11.94 -5.22
C TYR A 141 -18.13 11.03 -5.41
N THR A 142 -18.11 10.15 -6.42
CA THR A 142 -19.14 9.13 -6.60
C THR A 142 -18.48 7.82 -6.98
N PRO A 143 -18.89 6.67 -6.44
CA PRO A 143 -18.30 5.39 -6.83
C PRO A 143 -18.56 5.16 -8.32
N ALA A 144 -17.50 4.88 -9.07
CA ALA A 144 -17.64 4.51 -10.47
C ALA A 144 -18.44 3.21 -10.60
N THR A 145 -19.09 3.02 -11.75
CA THR A 145 -19.86 1.81 -12.05
C THR A 145 -19.48 1.23 -13.42
N GLY A 146 -19.91 0.00 -13.69
CA GLY A 146 -19.72 -0.64 -14.99
C GLY A 146 -18.27 -1.03 -15.30
N ALA A 147 -17.95 -1.07 -16.60
CA ALA A 147 -16.68 -1.59 -17.09
C ALA A 147 -15.46 -0.81 -16.59
N THR A 148 -15.56 0.52 -16.47
CA THR A 148 -14.45 1.36 -15.99
C THR A 148 -14.06 1.00 -14.56
N ALA A 149 -15.03 0.85 -13.65
CA ALA A 149 -14.76 0.43 -12.27
C ALA A 149 -14.06 -0.93 -12.22
N PHE A 150 -14.56 -1.91 -12.98
CA PHE A 150 -14.00 -3.25 -13.02
C PHE A 150 -12.57 -3.28 -13.60
N LEU A 151 -12.36 -2.68 -14.76
CA LEU A 151 -11.07 -2.70 -15.46
C LEU A 151 -9.99 -1.94 -14.70
N THR A 152 -10.32 -0.78 -14.13
CA THR A 152 -9.35 -0.01 -13.33
C THR A 152 -9.04 -0.73 -12.01
N SER A 153 -10.02 -1.36 -11.36
CA SER A 153 -9.79 -2.20 -10.17
C SER A 153 -8.87 -3.36 -10.47
N LEU A 154 -9.10 -4.07 -11.58
CA LEU A 154 -8.26 -5.18 -12.01
C LEU A 154 -6.84 -4.72 -12.39
N ALA A 155 -6.73 -3.59 -13.10
CA ALA A 155 -5.44 -3.01 -13.48
C ALA A 155 -4.63 -2.57 -12.26
N ALA A 156 -5.27 -1.91 -11.29
CA ALA A 156 -4.64 -1.56 -10.02
C ALA A 156 -4.18 -2.81 -9.27
N ALA A 157 -5.06 -3.81 -9.12
CA ALA A 157 -4.70 -5.07 -8.46
C ALA A 157 -3.54 -5.79 -9.17
N ALA A 158 -3.50 -5.78 -10.50
CA ALA A 158 -2.38 -6.32 -11.26
C ALA A 158 -1.08 -5.57 -10.99
N LEU A 159 -1.13 -4.23 -10.85
CA LEU A 159 0.03 -3.43 -10.48
C LEU A 159 0.50 -3.73 -9.05
N PHE A 160 -0.41 -3.86 -8.08
CA PHE A 160 -0.08 -4.29 -6.71
C PHE A 160 0.58 -5.67 -6.72
N ALA A 161 0.00 -6.64 -7.42
CA ALA A 161 0.57 -7.98 -7.57
C ALA A 161 1.97 -7.94 -8.20
N ALA A 162 2.16 -7.18 -9.28
CA ALA A 162 3.47 -7.03 -9.95
C ALA A 162 4.51 -6.38 -9.02
N HIS A 163 4.12 -5.35 -8.28
CA HIS A 163 4.99 -4.67 -7.33
C HIS A 163 5.39 -5.60 -6.16
N GLY A 164 4.43 -6.34 -5.62
CA GLY A 164 4.66 -7.38 -4.61
C GLY A 164 5.57 -8.51 -5.10
N LEU A 165 5.46 -8.93 -6.37
CA LEU A 165 6.38 -9.91 -6.96
C LEU A 165 7.81 -9.39 -7.07
N GLY A 166 7.98 -8.13 -7.47
CA GLY A 166 9.29 -7.48 -7.47
C GLY A 166 9.92 -7.46 -6.08
N PHE A 167 9.14 -7.07 -5.06
CA PHE A 167 9.58 -7.07 -3.67
C PHE A 167 9.90 -8.48 -3.16
N ALA A 168 9.01 -9.44 -3.38
CA ALA A 168 9.21 -10.84 -3.03
C ALA A 168 10.48 -11.42 -3.68
N ALA A 169 10.77 -11.07 -4.93
CA ALA A 169 11.98 -11.50 -5.63
C ALA A 169 13.28 -10.89 -5.06
N LEU A 170 13.20 -9.72 -4.42
CA LEU A 170 14.32 -9.11 -3.69
C LEU A 170 14.62 -9.82 -2.36
N ARG A 171 13.58 -10.36 -1.71
CA ARG A 171 13.67 -10.76 -0.30
C ARG A 171 13.56 -12.27 -0.05
N LEU A 172 12.85 -13.01 -0.87
CA LEU A 172 12.66 -14.45 -0.66
C LEU A 172 13.87 -15.28 -1.08
N THR A 173 13.89 -16.52 -0.63
CA THR A 173 14.88 -17.56 -1.01
C THR A 173 14.17 -18.86 -1.39
N GLY A 174 14.89 -19.80 -2.01
CA GLY A 174 14.36 -21.13 -2.38
C GLY A 174 13.20 -21.11 -3.37
N LEU A 175 12.28 -22.07 -3.24
CA LEU A 175 11.14 -22.23 -4.14
C LEU A 175 10.21 -20.99 -4.19
N PRO A 176 9.91 -20.29 -3.08
CA PRO A 176 9.15 -19.04 -3.15
C PRO A 176 9.82 -17.96 -4.01
N TYR A 177 11.15 -17.85 -3.97
CA TYR A 177 11.90 -16.94 -4.84
C TYR A 177 11.80 -17.35 -6.32
N GLU A 178 11.91 -18.65 -6.64
CA GLU A 178 11.75 -19.15 -8.01
C GLU A 178 10.36 -18.84 -8.59
N ARG A 179 9.33 -18.89 -7.75
CA ARG A 179 7.99 -18.44 -8.14
C ARG A 179 8.00 -16.92 -8.35
N ALA A 180 8.45 -16.14 -7.36
CA ALA A 180 8.46 -14.67 -7.43
C ALA A 180 9.15 -14.11 -8.70
N ARG A 181 10.26 -14.72 -9.13
CA ARG A 181 11.03 -14.24 -10.29
C ARG A 181 10.38 -14.51 -11.65
N ARG A 182 9.19 -15.13 -11.73
CA ARG A 182 8.53 -15.43 -13.02
C ARG A 182 8.19 -14.16 -13.82
N LEU A 183 7.86 -13.04 -13.18
CA LEU A 183 7.70 -11.74 -13.85
C LEU A 183 9.03 -11.01 -14.13
N VAL A 184 10.10 -11.39 -13.43
CA VAL A 184 11.44 -10.78 -13.53
C VAL A 184 12.26 -11.41 -14.67
N GLY A 185 11.81 -12.54 -15.21
CA GLY A 185 12.53 -13.30 -16.23
C GLY A 185 13.76 -14.03 -15.67
N HIS A 186 14.37 -14.90 -16.48
CA HIS A 186 15.54 -15.66 -16.04
C HIS A 186 16.85 -14.82 -16.01
N ALA A 187 16.92 -13.75 -16.80
CA ALA A 187 18.08 -12.87 -16.89
C ALA A 187 17.88 -11.50 -16.18
N GLY A 188 16.66 -11.15 -15.78
CA GLY A 188 16.37 -9.84 -15.20
C GLY A 188 16.88 -9.70 -13.77
N ARG A 189 17.34 -8.51 -13.41
CA ARG A 189 17.74 -8.17 -12.04
C ARG A 189 16.46 -7.82 -11.25
N PRO A 190 16.10 -8.52 -10.15
CA PRO A 190 14.86 -8.29 -9.41
C PRO A 190 14.57 -6.84 -9.01
N TRP A 191 15.62 -6.05 -8.79
CA TRP A 191 15.48 -4.64 -8.44
C TRP A 191 14.90 -3.79 -9.58
N GLN A 192 15.08 -4.17 -10.85
CA GLN A 192 14.58 -3.40 -12.00
C GLN A 192 13.06 -3.46 -12.06
N SER A 193 12.47 -4.66 -11.97
CA SER A 193 11.02 -4.83 -11.93
C SER A 193 10.41 -4.12 -10.72
N PHE A 194 11.06 -4.21 -9.55
CA PHE A 194 10.62 -3.48 -8.36
C PHE A 194 10.69 -1.96 -8.55
N ALA A 195 11.79 -1.43 -9.11
CA ALA A 195 11.94 0.01 -9.35
C ALA A 195 10.92 0.53 -10.38
N LEU A 196 10.69 -0.19 -11.48
CA LEU A 196 9.71 0.20 -12.49
C LEU A 196 8.29 0.23 -11.92
N THR A 197 7.92 -0.82 -11.17
CA THR A 197 6.60 -0.86 -10.51
C THR A 197 6.50 0.17 -9.39
N ALA A 198 7.58 0.50 -8.68
CA ALA A 198 7.61 1.58 -7.69
C ALA A 198 7.36 2.95 -8.33
N VAL A 199 7.94 3.22 -9.49
CA VAL A 199 7.67 4.47 -10.23
C VAL A 199 6.19 4.56 -10.60
N LEU A 200 5.59 3.47 -11.09
CA LEU A 200 4.16 3.42 -11.41
C LEU A 200 3.28 3.59 -10.15
N MET A 201 3.62 2.92 -9.05
CA MET A 201 2.91 3.06 -7.78
C MET A 201 2.96 4.50 -7.26
N GLY A 202 4.15 5.10 -7.20
CA GLY A 202 4.31 6.48 -6.76
C GLY A 202 3.64 7.47 -7.71
N GLY A 203 3.61 7.19 -9.01
CA GLY A 203 2.99 8.04 -10.03
C GLY A 203 1.46 8.11 -9.93
N LEU A 204 0.79 7.04 -9.49
CA LEU A 204 -0.68 6.99 -9.44
C LEU A 204 -1.30 8.06 -8.50
N PRO A 205 -0.88 8.20 -7.23
CA PRO A 205 -1.36 9.28 -6.37
C PRO A 205 -0.99 10.68 -6.87
N LEU A 206 0.17 10.84 -7.53
CA LEU A 206 0.56 12.13 -8.11
C LEU A 206 -0.38 12.52 -9.24
N TRP A 207 -0.66 11.59 -10.15
CA TRP A 207 -1.65 11.78 -11.21
C TRP A 207 -3.04 12.06 -10.64
N ALA A 208 -3.48 11.28 -9.64
CA ALA A 208 -4.76 11.51 -8.97
C ALA A 208 -4.85 12.91 -8.37
N GLY A 209 -3.76 13.40 -7.76
CA GLY A 209 -3.68 14.77 -7.23
C GLY A 209 -3.85 15.84 -8.30
N THR A 210 -3.35 15.62 -9.52
CA THR A 210 -3.56 16.58 -10.65
C THR A 210 -5.01 16.62 -11.16
N ALA A 211 -5.79 15.57 -10.90
CA ALA A 211 -7.20 15.50 -11.27
C ALA A 211 -8.14 16.08 -10.19
N LEU A 212 -7.59 16.52 -9.04
CA LEU A 212 -8.35 17.07 -7.92
C LEU A 212 -8.06 18.57 -7.74
N PRO A 213 -9.06 19.39 -7.37
CA PRO A 213 -8.89 20.83 -7.15
C PRO A 213 -8.25 21.11 -5.77
N LEU A 214 -7.03 20.61 -5.55
CA LEU A 214 -6.39 20.62 -4.22
C LEU A 214 -6.20 22.02 -3.63
N ALA A 215 -5.79 23.00 -4.46
CA ALA A 215 -5.58 24.37 -4.00
C ALA A 215 -6.88 25.02 -3.51
N GLU A 216 -7.98 24.80 -4.22
CA GLU A 216 -9.31 25.33 -3.86
C GLU A 216 -9.88 24.70 -2.59
N ARG A 217 -9.37 23.53 -2.20
CA ARG A 217 -9.83 22.75 -1.04
C ARG A 217 -8.86 22.78 0.13
N ALA A 218 -7.82 23.59 0.04
CA ALA A 218 -6.87 23.77 1.11
C ALA A 218 -7.52 24.45 2.33
N ALA A 219 -7.02 24.11 3.52
CA ALA A 219 -7.45 24.73 4.77
C ALA A 219 -7.05 26.22 4.82
N SER A 220 -7.57 26.92 5.83
CA SER A 220 -7.27 28.35 6.01
C SER A 220 -5.75 28.62 6.12
N PRO A 221 -5.26 29.79 5.71
CA PRO A 221 -3.84 30.14 5.83
C PRO A 221 -3.28 30.00 7.25
N ALA A 222 -4.09 30.30 8.28
CA ALA A 222 -3.71 30.13 9.68
C ALA A 222 -3.52 28.65 10.04
N THR A 223 -4.45 27.78 9.62
CA THR A 223 -4.34 26.33 9.82
C THR A 223 -3.11 25.76 9.12
N LEU A 224 -2.89 26.12 7.85
CA LEU A 224 -1.71 25.68 7.11
C LEU A 224 -0.41 26.23 7.73
N GLY A 225 -0.44 27.46 8.24
CA GLY A 225 0.66 28.09 8.96
C GLY A 225 1.11 27.30 10.19
N LEU A 226 0.19 26.59 10.84
CA LEU A 226 0.48 25.71 11.98
C LEU A 226 0.92 24.31 11.53
N LEU A 227 0.17 23.68 10.62
CA LEU A 227 0.35 22.28 10.26
C LEU A 227 1.57 22.03 9.39
N VAL A 228 1.82 22.86 8.37
CA VAL A 228 2.91 22.63 7.41
C VAL A 228 4.29 22.64 8.09
N PRO A 229 4.63 23.59 8.99
CA PRO A 229 5.92 23.53 9.69
C PRO A 229 6.09 22.26 10.54
N ALA A 230 5.03 21.83 11.24
CA ALA A 230 5.07 20.59 12.01
C ALA A 230 5.32 19.37 11.11
N LEU A 231 4.63 19.29 9.97
CA LEU A 231 4.84 18.25 8.96
C LEU A 231 6.25 18.27 8.38
N LEU A 232 6.83 19.46 8.14
CA LEU A 232 8.21 19.60 7.65
C LEU A 232 9.25 19.10 8.66
N VAL A 233 8.96 19.21 9.97
CA VAL A 233 9.83 18.66 11.03
C VAL A 233 9.71 17.14 11.13
N VAL A 234 8.49 16.59 11.00
CA VAL A 234 8.25 15.14 11.14
C VAL A 234 8.67 14.35 9.90
N THR A 235 8.50 14.91 8.70
CA THR A 235 8.84 14.26 7.43
C THR A 235 10.26 13.68 7.38
N PRO A 236 11.35 14.43 7.69
CA PRO A 236 12.71 13.88 7.63
C PRO A 236 12.93 12.75 8.66
N LEU A 237 12.28 12.82 9.83
CA LEU A 237 12.32 11.73 10.81
C LEU A 237 11.64 10.46 10.26
N LEU A 238 10.45 10.59 9.67
CA LEU A 238 9.74 9.46 9.05
C LEU A 238 10.59 8.82 7.94
N VAL A 239 11.19 9.64 7.07
CA VAL A 239 12.09 9.17 6.00
C VAL A 239 13.33 8.47 6.58
N ALA A 240 13.94 9.03 7.61
CA ALA A 240 15.12 8.43 8.26
C ALA A 240 14.78 7.08 8.91
N VAL A 241 13.66 6.98 9.62
CA VAL A 241 13.17 5.72 10.21
C VAL A 241 12.88 4.68 9.12
N GLN A 242 12.22 5.09 8.03
CA GLN A 242 11.96 4.19 6.91
C GLN A 242 13.26 3.68 6.27
N ALA A 243 14.23 4.58 6.05
CA ALA A 243 15.54 4.22 5.51
C ALA A 243 16.31 3.30 6.46
N TRP A 244 16.22 3.52 7.77
CA TRP A 244 16.79 2.66 8.79
C TRP A 244 16.19 1.25 8.76
N ILE A 245 14.85 1.13 8.73
CA ILE A 245 14.14 -0.16 8.65
C ILE A 245 14.60 -0.89 7.38
N TRP A 246 14.61 -0.20 6.24
CA TRP A 246 15.12 -0.79 5.00
C TRP A 246 16.57 -1.24 5.10
N HIS A 247 17.47 -0.42 5.60
CA HIS A 247 18.87 -0.80 5.72
C HIS A 247 19.07 -2.03 6.61
N THR A 248 18.32 -2.11 7.71
CA THR A 248 18.39 -3.20 8.69
C THR A 248 17.87 -4.51 8.10
N PHE A 249 16.72 -4.46 7.41
CA PHE A 249 16.00 -5.67 6.98
C PHE A 249 16.08 -5.96 5.47
N ARG A 250 16.85 -5.20 4.67
CA ARG A 250 16.98 -5.42 3.20
C ARG A 250 17.52 -6.79 2.78
N HIS A 251 18.14 -7.53 3.68
CA HIS A 251 18.71 -8.84 3.38
C HIS A 251 17.62 -9.86 3.05
N ARG A 252 18.00 -10.90 2.29
CA ARG A 252 17.08 -11.99 1.97
C ARG A 252 16.72 -12.78 3.23
N VAL A 253 15.45 -13.17 3.34
CA VAL A 253 14.95 -13.96 4.45
C VAL A 253 15.32 -15.42 4.23
N THR A 254 16.08 -15.99 5.17
CA THR A 254 16.60 -17.37 5.11
C THR A 254 15.96 -18.28 6.16
N GLY A 255 15.28 -17.71 7.16
CA GLY A 255 14.58 -18.43 8.22
C GLY A 255 13.38 -17.65 8.74
N PRO A 256 12.51 -18.27 9.55
CA PRO A 256 11.35 -17.60 10.10
C PRO A 256 11.79 -16.52 11.09
N SER A 257 11.50 -15.25 10.79
CA SER A 257 11.76 -14.14 11.71
C SER A 257 10.54 -13.89 12.59
N TYR A 258 10.70 -14.01 13.92
CA TYR A 258 9.88 -13.59 15.08
C TYR A 258 8.36 -13.32 14.97
N LEU A 259 7.68 -13.78 13.92
CA LEU A 259 6.24 -13.94 13.81
C LEU A 259 5.89 -15.42 13.65
#